data_AF-A0A810Q5F3-F1
#
_entry.id   AF-A0A810Q5F3-F1
#
_cell.length_a   1.000
_cell.length_b   1.000
_cell.length_c   1.000
_cell.angle_alpha   90.00
_cell.angle_beta   90.00
_cell.angle_gamma   90.00
#
_symmetry.space_group_name_H-M   'P 1'
#
loop_
_entity.id
_entity.type
_entity.pdbx_description
1 polymer ?
#
loop_
_entity_poly.entity_id
_entity_poly.type
_entity_poly.pdbx_seq_one_letter_code
_entity_poly.pdbx_strand_id
1 'polypeptide(L)'
;MKRFLTMVLMLCLCVGLCAGCAQNQQPDPQKPENGTLTAEELEEFQAMFTPGSWYSQATTSSYTSPKDIDLHHLFYDGIGFYGLLYGHTYLTDRERAYLTSLDPESVMQYFRAPRQVMDAVLKEYFGVSLAETNQVGLSKFIYWAETDSYYVAHTDTRMTSVTLTGGERAEDGTVTLRYDGGVIVLIHHDGHDTAEYTVHSHQCG
;
A
#
# COMPACT_ATOMS: atom_id res chain seq x y z
N MET A 1 1.31 49.89 48.61
CA MET A 1 2.44 49.15 48.01
C MET A 1 2.53 49.53 46.53
N LYS A 2 3.72 49.99 46.13
CA LYS A 2 4.31 50.24 44.78
C LYS A 2 3.35 50.23 43.56
N ARG A 3 3.00 51.40 43.01
CA ARG A 3 3.66 52.14 41.88
C ARG A 3 3.41 51.49 40.51
N PHE A 4 2.71 52.18 39.60
CA PHE A 4 3.24 52.67 38.31
C PHE A 4 2.12 53.33 37.46
N LEU A 5 2.22 54.65 37.33
CA LEU A 5 1.46 55.53 36.45
C LEU A 5 2.52 56.34 35.68
N THR A 6 2.58 56.28 34.34
CA THR A 6 2.96 57.39 33.41
C THR A 6 3.14 56.88 31.96
N MET A 7 2.34 57.37 31.01
CA MET A 7 2.63 58.38 29.94
C MET A 7 3.21 57.77 28.64
N VAL A 8 2.52 57.81 27.48
CA VAL A 8 2.24 58.91 26.52
C VAL A 8 3.24 58.93 25.33
N LEU A 9 2.71 58.59 24.14
CA LEU A 9 2.74 59.33 22.84
C LEU A 9 4.05 59.48 22.00
N MET A 10 3.81 59.51 20.68
CA MET A 10 4.59 60.08 19.55
C MET A 10 5.81 59.30 19.03
N LEU A 11 6.26 59.37 17.76
CA LEU A 11 5.74 59.73 16.42
C LEU A 11 6.98 59.64 15.48
N CYS A 12 6.83 59.04 14.29
CA CYS A 12 7.49 59.37 13.01
C CYS A 12 9.02 59.30 12.76
N LEU A 13 9.34 58.60 11.65
CA LEU A 13 10.27 58.92 10.54
C LEU A 13 11.81 58.70 10.71
N CYS A 14 12.39 57.75 9.94
CA CYS A 14 13.06 57.99 8.64
C CYS A 14 14.06 56.88 8.22
N VAL A 15 13.83 56.34 7.01
CA VAL A 15 14.79 56.04 5.92
C VAL A 15 15.94 55.03 6.15
N GLY A 16 15.73 53.82 5.61
CA GLY A 16 16.53 53.25 4.52
C GLY A 16 17.91 52.66 4.82
N LEU A 17 18.03 51.33 4.71
CA LEU A 17 19.17 50.67 4.04
C LEU A 17 18.82 49.22 3.69
N CYS A 18 19.04 48.91 2.42
CA CYS A 18 18.78 47.65 1.76
C CYS A 18 19.63 46.52 2.37
N ALA A 19 18.98 45.43 2.77
CA ALA A 19 19.58 44.12 2.82
C ALA A 19 18.50 43.14 2.36
N GLY A 20 18.63 42.64 1.14
CA GLY A 20 17.72 41.64 0.58
C GLY A 20 17.73 40.41 1.48
N CYS A 21 16.66 40.23 2.25
CA CYS A 21 16.35 38.93 2.79
C CYS A 21 16.02 38.04 1.59
N ALA A 22 16.95 37.16 1.24
CA ALA A 22 16.67 36.00 0.41
C ALA A 22 15.52 35.27 1.08
N GLN A 23 14.32 35.46 0.54
CA GLN A 23 13.17 34.67 0.88
C GLN A 23 13.52 33.26 0.41
N ASN A 24 13.79 32.35 1.35
CA ASN A 24 13.70 30.92 1.10
C ASN A 24 12.26 30.66 0.66
N GLN A 25 11.97 30.84 -0.63
CA GLN A 25 10.85 30.20 -1.28
C GLN A 25 11.18 28.71 -1.20
N GLN A 26 10.56 28.05 -0.23
CA GLN A 26 10.32 26.62 -0.35
C GLN A 26 9.73 26.42 -1.75
N PRO A 27 10.32 25.55 -2.60
CA PRO A 27 9.79 25.32 -3.93
C PRO A 27 8.30 25.04 -3.83
N ASP A 28 7.52 25.69 -4.69
CA ASP A 28 6.13 25.28 -4.92
C ASP A 28 6.15 23.77 -5.18
N PRO A 29 5.27 22.94 -4.59
CA PRO A 29 5.26 21.51 -4.87
C PRO A 29 5.18 21.35 -6.39
N GLN A 30 6.29 20.93 -7.01
CA GLN A 30 6.32 20.80 -8.45
C GLN A 30 5.28 19.77 -8.80
N LYS A 31 4.27 20.18 -9.58
CA LYS A 31 3.33 19.25 -10.18
C LYS A 31 4.17 18.18 -10.88
N PRO A 32 3.97 16.88 -10.59
CA PRO A 32 4.77 15.84 -11.21
C PRO A 32 4.69 15.96 -12.73
N GLU A 33 5.85 15.88 -13.39
CA GLU A 33 5.95 16.04 -14.84
C GLU A 33 5.33 14.82 -15.54
N ASN A 34 4.63 15.05 -16.65
CA ASN A 34 4.09 13.98 -17.49
C ASN A 34 5.17 13.45 -18.44
N GLY A 35 5.11 12.17 -18.79
CA GLY A 35 6.06 11.50 -19.69
C GLY A 35 6.86 10.39 -19.03
N THR A 36 8.02 10.07 -19.61
CA THR A 36 8.91 9.02 -19.09
C THR A 36 9.46 9.44 -17.72
N LEU A 37 9.37 8.55 -16.74
CA LEU A 37 9.91 8.79 -15.40
C LEU A 37 11.43 8.98 -15.45
N THR A 38 11.94 9.90 -14.63
CA THR A 38 13.39 10.03 -14.41
C THR A 38 13.93 8.83 -13.61
N ALA A 39 15.26 8.73 -13.52
CA ALA A 39 15.88 7.68 -12.71
C ALA A 39 15.54 7.86 -11.21
N GLU A 40 15.47 9.11 -10.75
CA GLU A 40 15.11 9.47 -9.39
C GLU A 40 13.65 9.11 -9.08
N GLU A 41 12.70 9.47 -9.95
CA GLU A 41 11.30 9.07 -9.79
C GLU A 41 11.14 7.54 -9.79
N LEU A 42 11.86 6.85 -10.67
CA LEU A 42 11.82 5.39 -10.71
C LEU A 42 12.36 4.76 -9.41
N GLU A 43 13.36 5.36 -8.77
CA GLU A 43 13.88 4.92 -7.48
C GLU A 43 12.86 5.12 -6.34
N GLU A 44 12.11 6.23 -6.37
CA GLU A 44 11.00 6.46 -5.44
C GLU A 44 9.92 5.38 -5.58
N PHE A 45 9.51 5.06 -6.82
CA PHE A 45 8.58 3.94 -7.05
C PHE A 45 9.18 2.61 -6.63
N GLN A 46 10.46 2.35 -6.92
CA GLN A 46 11.15 1.11 -6.55
C GLN A 46 11.12 0.83 -5.04
N ALA A 47 11.15 1.88 -4.21
CA ALA A 47 11.06 1.76 -2.76
C ALA A 47 9.72 1.22 -2.27
N MET A 48 8.63 1.36 -3.06
CA MET A 48 7.33 0.78 -2.72
C MET A 48 7.29 -0.75 -2.91
N PHE A 49 8.12 -1.29 -3.80
CA PHE A 49 8.14 -2.71 -4.18
C PHE A 49 9.15 -3.53 -3.36
N THR A 50 9.24 -3.25 -2.05
CA THR A 50 10.06 -4.09 -1.16
C THR A 50 9.49 -5.52 -1.12
N PRO A 51 10.35 -6.55 -0.94
CA PRO A 51 9.88 -7.93 -0.81
C PRO A 51 8.82 -8.04 0.30
N GLY A 52 7.62 -8.48 -0.06
CA GLY A 52 6.49 -8.67 0.88
C GLY A 52 5.58 -7.46 1.03
N SER A 53 5.89 -6.33 0.38
CA SER A 53 4.97 -5.22 0.24
C SER A 53 3.73 -5.62 -0.56
N TRP A 54 2.62 -4.90 -0.35
CA TRP A 54 1.40 -5.12 -1.12
C TRP A 54 1.57 -4.79 -2.60
N TYR A 55 2.42 -3.82 -2.95
CA TYR A 55 2.76 -3.53 -4.34
C TYR A 55 3.49 -4.71 -5.00
N SER A 56 4.43 -5.35 -4.29
CA SER A 56 5.07 -6.58 -4.79
C SER A 56 4.08 -7.75 -4.87
N GLN A 57 3.23 -7.94 -3.87
CA GLN A 57 2.21 -9.00 -3.91
C GLN A 57 1.17 -8.80 -5.01
N ALA A 58 0.86 -7.56 -5.37
CA ALA A 58 -0.02 -7.22 -6.48
C ALA A 58 0.47 -7.73 -7.84
N THR A 59 1.76 -8.09 -7.96
CA THR A 59 2.37 -8.63 -9.19
C THR A 59 2.29 -10.16 -9.32
N THR A 60 1.76 -10.85 -8.31
CA THR A 60 1.72 -12.34 -8.27
C THR A 60 0.62 -12.96 -9.14
N SER A 61 -0.27 -12.14 -9.72
CA SER A 61 -1.33 -12.57 -10.63
C SER A 61 -1.59 -11.51 -11.70
N SER A 62 -2.19 -11.90 -12.83
CA SER A 62 -2.62 -10.97 -13.88
C SER A 62 -4.10 -10.62 -13.74
N TYR A 63 -4.43 -9.34 -13.85
CA TYR A 63 -5.80 -8.81 -13.80
C TYR A 63 -5.88 -7.45 -14.50
N THR A 64 -7.03 -7.17 -15.13
CA THR A 64 -7.27 -5.91 -15.84
C THR A 64 -8.06 -4.89 -15.01
N SER A 65 -8.64 -5.35 -13.90
CA SER A 65 -9.37 -4.53 -12.93
C SER A 65 -9.06 -5.05 -11.53
N PRO A 66 -9.07 -4.21 -10.48
CA PRO A 66 -8.86 -4.68 -9.11
C PRO A 66 -9.94 -5.67 -8.65
N LYS A 67 -11.11 -5.67 -9.30
CA LYS A 67 -12.18 -6.65 -9.03
C LYS A 67 -11.81 -8.08 -9.44
N ASP A 68 -10.86 -8.24 -10.37
CA ASP A 68 -10.44 -9.53 -10.91
C ASP A 68 -9.16 -10.09 -10.28
N ILE A 69 -8.62 -9.41 -9.26
CA ILE A 69 -7.39 -9.85 -8.60
C ILE A 69 -7.55 -11.25 -7.98
N ASP A 70 -6.55 -12.12 -8.16
CA ASP A 70 -6.53 -13.44 -7.51
C ASP A 70 -6.20 -13.26 -6.02
N LEU A 71 -7.22 -13.40 -5.17
CA LEU A 71 -7.13 -13.23 -3.73
C LEU A 71 -6.29 -14.33 -3.08
N HIS A 72 -6.21 -15.52 -3.68
CA HIS A 72 -5.31 -16.54 -3.19
C HIS A 72 -3.87 -16.10 -3.40
N HIS A 73 -3.50 -15.66 -4.60
CA HIS A 73 -2.13 -15.21 -4.84
C HIS A 73 -1.76 -13.98 -4.00
N LEU A 74 -2.66 -13.00 -3.90
CA LEU A 74 -2.44 -11.79 -3.11
C LEU A 74 -2.20 -12.09 -1.62
N PHE A 75 -3.01 -12.97 -1.02
CA PHE A 75 -3.00 -13.26 0.42
C PHE A 75 -2.35 -14.61 0.77
N TYR A 76 -1.72 -15.31 -0.19
CA TYR A 76 -1.16 -16.65 0.02
C TYR A 76 -0.11 -16.64 1.12
N ASP A 77 0.87 -15.73 1.05
CA ASP A 77 1.88 -15.53 2.10
C ASP A 77 1.31 -14.94 3.40
N GLY A 78 -0.02 -14.95 3.54
CA GLY A 78 -0.76 -14.33 4.59
C GLY A 78 -0.72 -12.81 4.48
N ILE A 79 -1.20 -12.19 5.55
CA ILE A 79 -1.19 -10.74 5.65
C ILE A 79 0.17 -10.31 6.19
N GLY A 80 1.18 -10.22 5.33
CA GLY A 80 2.47 -9.64 5.67
C GLY A 80 3.47 -10.62 6.28
N PHE A 81 4.45 -11.00 5.47
CA PHE A 81 5.75 -11.43 5.96
C PHE A 81 6.72 -10.24 5.83
N TYR A 82 7.36 -9.89 6.96
CA TYR A 82 8.19 -8.71 7.29
C TYR A 82 7.46 -7.41 7.71
N GLY A 83 7.24 -7.24 9.02
CA GLY A 83 7.13 -5.92 9.65
C GLY A 83 5.76 -5.48 10.21
N LEU A 84 4.73 -6.33 10.11
CA LEU A 84 3.39 -6.24 10.73
C LEU A 84 2.62 -4.91 10.63
N LEU A 85 1.52 -4.92 9.88
CA LEU A 85 0.20 -4.71 10.47
C LEU A 85 -0.68 -5.82 9.91
N TYR A 86 -1.24 -6.65 10.79
CA TYR A 86 -2.19 -7.74 10.51
C TYR A 86 -1.70 -9.16 10.15
N GLY A 87 -0.40 -9.44 10.16
CA GLY A 87 0.15 -10.79 9.97
C GLY A 87 0.21 -11.62 11.22
N HIS A 88 -0.79 -12.48 11.43
CA HIS A 88 -0.75 -13.43 12.54
C HIS A 88 -0.67 -14.86 12.01
N THR A 89 0.53 -15.45 12.06
CA THR A 89 0.73 -16.90 11.94
C THR A 89 0.31 -17.65 13.21
N TYR A 90 -0.10 -16.93 14.25
CA TYR A 90 -0.52 -17.49 15.53
C TYR A 90 -2.00 -17.87 15.49
N LEU A 91 -2.26 -19.10 15.06
CA LEU A 91 -3.54 -19.75 15.30
C LEU A 91 -3.69 -20.04 16.79
N THR A 92 -4.87 -19.77 17.33
CA THR A 92 -5.28 -20.26 18.65
C THR A 92 -5.40 -21.79 18.64
N ASP A 93 -5.34 -22.42 19.81
CA ASP A 93 -5.54 -23.88 19.92
C ASP A 93 -6.90 -24.32 19.37
N ARG A 94 -7.92 -23.46 19.49
CA ARG A 94 -9.26 -23.73 18.96
C ARG A 94 -9.28 -23.70 17.42
N GLU A 95 -8.63 -22.71 16.80
CA GLU A 95 -8.47 -22.64 15.35
C GLU A 95 -7.68 -23.84 14.82
N ARG A 96 -6.60 -24.22 15.51
CA ARG A 96 -5.81 -25.40 15.16
C ARG A 96 -6.66 -26.67 15.22
N ALA A 97 -7.39 -26.88 16.32
CA ALA A 97 -8.26 -28.04 16.48
C ALA A 97 -9.36 -28.09 15.41
N TYR A 98 -9.97 -26.95 15.07
CA TYR A 98 -10.95 -26.85 14.00
C TYR A 98 -10.34 -27.23 12.64
N LEU A 99 -9.21 -26.63 12.26
CA LEU A 99 -8.55 -26.91 10.97
C LEU A 99 -8.08 -28.37 10.87
N THR A 100 -7.50 -28.92 11.94
CA THR A 100 -7.14 -30.35 12.01
C THR A 100 -8.37 -31.25 11.92
N SER A 101 -9.55 -30.82 12.39
CA SER A 101 -10.78 -31.63 12.24
C SER A 101 -11.28 -31.70 10.80
N LEU A 102 -10.96 -30.70 9.97
CA LEU A 102 -11.31 -30.67 8.55
C LEU A 102 -10.37 -31.54 7.71
N ASP A 103 -9.08 -31.58 8.09
CA ASP A 103 -8.06 -32.42 7.46
C ASP A 103 -7.10 -32.97 8.53
N PRO A 104 -7.41 -34.14 9.14
CA PRO A 104 -6.61 -34.72 10.22
C PRO A 104 -5.22 -35.20 9.78
N GLU A 105 -5.03 -35.44 8.48
CA GLU A 105 -3.76 -35.92 7.92
C GLU A 105 -2.86 -34.75 7.48
N SER A 106 -3.40 -33.52 7.46
CA SER A 106 -2.64 -32.32 7.12
C SER A 106 -1.46 -32.12 8.05
N VAL A 107 -0.26 -32.11 7.48
CA VAL A 107 0.98 -31.67 8.15
C VAL A 107 1.26 -30.18 7.92
N MET A 108 0.35 -29.49 7.24
CA MET A 108 0.56 -28.13 6.76
C MET A 108 0.34 -27.10 7.86
N GLN A 109 1.12 -26.01 7.79
CA GLN A 109 0.85 -24.81 8.57
C GLN A 109 -0.27 -24.03 7.87
N TYR A 110 -1.14 -23.40 8.67
CA TYR A 110 -2.19 -22.55 8.13
C TYR A 110 -1.91 -21.09 8.47
N PHE A 111 -2.10 -20.22 7.48
CA PHE A 111 -2.15 -18.78 7.70
C PHE A 111 -3.58 -18.35 7.92
N ARG A 112 -3.75 -17.34 8.78
CA ARG A 112 -5.03 -16.71 9.04
C ARG A 112 -5.09 -15.35 8.36
N ALA A 113 -6.18 -15.11 7.64
CA ALA A 113 -6.54 -13.84 7.05
C ALA A 113 -7.93 -13.41 7.56
N PRO A 114 -8.02 -12.59 8.62
CA PRO A 114 -9.30 -12.07 9.08
C PRO A 114 -9.99 -11.28 7.95
N ARG A 115 -11.29 -11.50 7.74
CA ARG A 115 -12.04 -10.89 6.63
C ARG A 115 -11.94 -9.37 6.63
N GLN A 116 -12.04 -8.75 7.82
CA GLN A 116 -11.93 -7.30 7.97
C GLN A 116 -10.56 -6.78 7.50
N VAL A 117 -9.50 -7.55 7.70
CA VAL A 117 -8.16 -7.14 7.28
C VAL A 117 -8.00 -7.27 5.77
N MET A 118 -8.47 -8.37 5.18
CA MET A 118 -8.47 -8.49 3.71
C MET A 118 -9.21 -7.31 3.08
N ASP A 119 -10.35 -6.91 3.67
CA ASP A 119 -11.12 -5.76 3.22
C ASP A 119 -10.34 -4.43 3.37
N ALA A 120 -9.60 -4.25 4.47
CA ALA A 120 -8.77 -3.07 4.69
C ALA A 120 -7.64 -2.97 3.64
N VAL A 121 -6.93 -4.06 3.38
CA VAL A 121 -5.87 -4.13 2.37
C VAL A 121 -6.41 -3.85 0.97
N LEU A 122 -7.55 -4.46 0.61
CA LEU A 122 -8.17 -4.22 -0.70
C LEU A 122 -8.62 -2.76 -0.85
N LYS A 123 -9.15 -2.14 0.20
CA LYS A 123 -9.55 -0.73 0.14
C LYS A 123 -8.33 0.17 -0.02
N GLU A 124 -7.31 -0.04 0.80
CA GLU A 124 -6.12 0.80 0.84
C GLU A 124 -5.29 0.70 -0.44
N TYR A 125 -5.03 -0.51 -0.93
CA TYR A 125 -4.10 -0.73 -2.06
C TYR A 125 -4.79 -0.92 -3.40
N PHE A 126 -6.10 -1.15 -3.44
CA PHE A 126 -6.82 -1.52 -4.66
C PHE A 126 -8.12 -0.73 -4.88
N GLY A 127 -8.52 0.10 -3.91
CA GLY A 127 -9.73 0.92 -4.01
C GLY A 127 -11.04 0.12 -4.07
N VAL A 128 -11.04 -1.14 -3.61
CA VAL A 128 -12.21 -2.03 -3.63
C VAL A 128 -12.38 -2.75 -2.29
N SER A 129 -13.61 -3.08 -1.91
CA SER A 129 -13.88 -4.01 -0.81
C SER A 129 -13.80 -5.47 -1.26
N LEU A 130 -13.66 -6.40 -0.33
CA LEU A 130 -13.69 -7.84 -0.63
C LEU A 130 -15.00 -8.24 -1.34
N ALA A 131 -16.12 -7.63 -0.96
CA ALA A 131 -17.43 -7.89 -1.55
C ALA A 131 -17.59 -7.33 -2.97
N GLU A 132 -16.80 -6.31 -3.34
CA GLU A 132 -16.82 -5.70 -4.68
C GLU A 132 -15.92 -6.45 -5.68
N THR A 133 -15.06 -7.34 -5.20
CA THR A 133 -14.29 -8.25 -6.05
C THR A 133 -15.17 -9.37 -6.62
N ASN A 134 -14.67 -10.00 -7.67
CA ASN A 134 -15.22 -11.23 -8.24
C ASN A 134 -14.80 -12.49 -7.47
N GLN A 135 -14.15 -12.32 -6.32
CA GLN A 135 -13.73 -13.39 -5.40
C GLN A 135 -12.84 -14.46 -6.04
N VAL A 136 -12.07 -14.09 -7.07
CA VAL A 136 -11.13 -14.99 -7.74
C VAL A 136 -10.14 -15.56 -6.73
N GLY A 137 -9.96 -16.87 -6.71
CA GLY A 137 -9.06 -17.56 -5.79
C GLY A 137 -9.58 -17.71 -4.34
N LEU A 138 -10.63 -16.99 -3.92
CA LEU A 138 -11.11 -17.01 -2.53
C LEU A 138 -11.57 -18.40 -2.08
N SER A 139 -12.11 -19.21 -3.00
CA SER A 139 -12.55 -20.59 -2.71
C SER A 139 -11.42 -21.54 -2.31
N LYS A 140 -10.15 -21.13 -2.49
CA LYS A 140 -8.98 -21.90 -2.03
C LYS A 140 -8.72 -21.73 -0.52
N PHE A 141 -9.38 -20.77 0.12
CA PHE A 141 -9.36 -20.61 1.56
C PHE A 141 -10.50 -21.36 2.23
N ILE A 142 -10.24 -21.82 3.45
CA ILE A 142 -11.26 -22.27 4.40
C ILE A 142 -11.80 -21.03 5.11
N TYR A 143 -13.09 -20.74 5.00
CA TYR A 143 -13.74 -19.71 5.82
C TYR A 143 -14.28 -20.33 7.11
N TRP A 144 -14.01 -19.68 8.26
CA TRP A 144 -14.65 -20.04 9.53
C TRP A 144 -15.43 -18.86 10.10
N ALA A 145 -16.77 -19.01 10.11
CA ALA A 145 -17.68 -17.97 10.56
C ALA A 145 -17.49 -17.59 12.03
N GLU A 146 -16.98 -18.51 12.87
CA GLU A 146 -16.79 -18.25 14.30
C GLU A 146 -15.76 -17.12 14.56
N THR A 147 -14.73 -17.05 13.72
CA THR A 147 -13.63 -16.08 13.85
C THR A 147 -13.67 -15.01 12.76
N ASP A 148 -14.69 -15.03 11.88
CA ASP A 148 -14.79 -14.23 10.65
C ASP A 148 -13.46 -14.16 9.88
N SER A 149 -12.83 -15.32 9.67
CA SER A 149 -11.48 -15.42 9.10
C SER A 149 -11.39 -16.48 8.01
N TYR A 150 -10.53 -16.21 7.04
CA TYR A 150 -10.09 -17.16 6.01
C TYR A 150 -8.78 -17.82 6.44
N TYR A 151 -8.61 -19.08 6.07
CA TYR A 151 -7.41 -19.87 6.37
C TYR A 151 -6.91 -20.55 5.11
N VAL A 152 -5.61 -20.57 4.90
CA VAL A 152 -4.99 -21.26 3.76
C VAL A 152 -3.83 -22.09 4.26
N ALA A 153 -3.74 -23.33 3.76
CA ALA A 153 -2.58 -24.18 3.98
C ALA A 153 -1.40 -23.59 3.20
N HIS A 154 -0.27 -23.41 3.87
CA HIS A 154 0.89 -22.73 3.32
C HIS A 154 2.12 -23.62 3.44
N THR A 155 2.82 -23.76 2.33
CA THR A 155 3.90 -24.74 2.18
C THR A 155 5.26 -24.11 1.94
N ASP A 156 5.30 -22.82 1.59
CA ASP A 156 6.49 -22.13 1.12
C ASP A 156 6.34 -20.61 1.17
N THR A 157 7.41 -19.89 1.54
CA THR A 157 7.43 -18.43 1.41
C THR A 157 7.85 -18.06 0.00
N ARG A 158 6.92 -17.62 -0.86
CA ARG A 158 7.21 -17.17 -2.22
C ARG A 158 7.34 -15.66 -2.29
N MET A 159 8.38 -15.14 -1.64
CA MET A 159 8.61 -13.71 -1.65
C MET A 159 8.93 -13.19 -3.06
N THR A 160 8.06 -12.34 -3.60
CA THR A 160 8.27 -11.75 -4.92
C THR A 160 9.20 -10.55 -4.81
N SER A 161 10.28 -10.55 -5.58
CA SER A 161 11.18 -9.41 -5.76
C SER A 161 10.89 -8.76 -7.11
N VAL A 162 10.61 -7.46 -7.11
CA VAL A 162 10.31 -6.68 -8.30
C VAL A 162 11.40 -5.64 -8.50
N THR A 163 12.05 -5.67 -9.68
CA THR A 163 13.03 -4.66 -10.10
C THR A 163 12.45 -3.88 -11.28
N LEU A 164 12.10 -2.62 -11.04
CA LEU A 164 11.53 -1.76 -12.07
C LEU A 164 12.56 -1.43 -13.15
N THR A 165 12.16 -1.50 -14.41
CA THR A 165 13.00 -1.21 -15.59
C THR A 165 12.64 0.11 -16.26
N GLY A 166 11.53 0.74 -15.85
CA GLY A 166 11.14 2.08 -16.28
C GLY A 166 9.66 2.33 -16.03
N GLY A 167 9.19 3.53 -16.36
CA GLY A 167 7.77 3.85 -16.29
C GLY A 167 7.42 5.16 -16.98
N GLU A 168 6.12 5.42 -17.05
CA GLU A 168 5.54 6.61 -17.66
C GLU A 168 4.42 7.15 -16.77
N ARG A 169 4.34 8.47 -16.64
CA ARG A 169 3.26 9.20 -15.97
C ARG A 169 2.38 9.91 -17.01
N ALA A 170 1.09 9.61 -16.99
CA ALA A 170 0.10 10.28 -17.84
C ALA A 170 -0.31 11.65 -17.29
N GLU A 171 -0.99 12.47 -18.11
CA GLU A 171 -1.46 13.81 -17.72
C GLU A 171 -2.46 13.79 -16.55
N ASP A 172 -3.21 12.70 -16.40
CA ASP A 172 -4.18 12.50 -15.31
C ASP A 172 -3.54 11.96 -14.02
N GLY A 173 -2.21 11.78 -14.01
CA GLY A 173 -1.46 11.26 -12.87
C GLY A 173 -1.37 9.74 -12.81
N THR A 174 -1.97 8.99 -13.75
CA THR A 174 -1.79 7.54 -13.86
C THR A 174 -0.34 7.21 -14.12
N VAL A 175 0.21 6.25 -13.39
CA VAL A 175 1.60 5.78 -13.55
C VAL A 175 1.61 4.36 -14.05
N THR A 176 2.32 4.11 -15.14
CA THR A 176 2.57 2.76 -15.68
C THR A 176 4.02 2.39 -15.43
N LEU A 177 4.25 1.34 -14.64
CA LEU A 177 5.59 0.83 -14.33
C LEU A 177 5.84 -0.49 -15.05
N ARG A 178 7.05 -0.64 -15.58
CA ARG A 178 7.54 -1.84 -16.28
C ARG A 178 8.58 -2.54 -15.43
N TYR A 179 8.60 -3.86 -15.48
CA TYR A 179 9.62 -4.71 -14.86
C TYR A 179 9.70 -6.05 -15.62
N ASP A 180 10.70 -6.88 -15.34
CA ASP A 180 10.94 -8.12 -16.11
C ASP A 180 9.75 -9.10 -16.11
N GLY A 181 8.88 -9.02 -15.10
CA GLY A 181 7.70 -9.89 -14.98
C GLY A 181 6.42 -9.31 -15.56
N GLY A 182 6.40 -8.06 -16.05
CA GLY A 182 5.18 -7.46 -16.57
C GLY A 182 5.06 -5.94 -16.46
N VAL A 183 3.81 -5.49 -16.44
CA VAL A 183 3.43 -4.07 -16.34
C VAL A 183 2.38 -3.89 -15.26
N ILE A 184 2.60 -2.93 -14.35
CA ILE A 184 1.65 -2.55 -13.29
C ILE A 184 1.22 -1.11 -13.47
N VAL A 185 -0.08 -0.85 -13.29
CA VAL A 185 -0.68 0.49 -13.41
C VAL A 185 -1.13 0.97 -12.03
N LEU A 186 -0.68 2.15 -11.66
CA LEU A 186 -0.95 2.81 -10.39
C LEU A 186 -1.77 4.09 -10.62
N ILE A 187 -2.71 4.36 -9.72
CA ILE A 187 -3.50 5.60 -9.70
C ILE A 187 -3.26 6.29 -8.36
N HIS A 188 -2.84 7.55 -8.41
CA HIS A 188 -2.72 8.41 -7.25
C HIS A 188 -4.11 8.76 -6.71
N HIS A 189 -4.30 8.73 -5.40
CA HIS A 189 -5.54 9.17 -4.78
C HIS A 189 -5.30 10.38 -3.89
N ASP A 190 -6.13 11.42 -4.06
CA ASP A 190 -6.10 12.62 -3.22
C ASP A 190 -6.78 12.32 -1.87
N GLY A 191 -6.08 11.59 -1.00
CA GLY A 191 -6.61 11.15 0.30
C GLY A 191 -5.53 11.03 1.37
N HIS A 192 -5.94 11.15 2.65
CA HIS A 192 -5.09 10.91 3.83
C HIS A 192 -4.96 9.41 4.16
N ASP A 193 -5.06 8.53 3.15
CA ASP A 193 -4.87 7.10 3.34
C ASP A 193 -3.36 6.79 3.43
N THR A 194 -3.02 5.65 4.03
CA THR A 194 -1.62 5.26 4.26
C THR A 194 -0.89 4.84 2.97
N ALA A 195 -1.62 4.47 1.92
CA ALA A 195 -1.07 4.22 0.59
C ALA A 195 -1.33 5.43 -0.34
N GLU A 196 -0.25 5.98 -0.91
CA GLU A 196 -0.31 7.10 -1.86
C GLU A 196 -0.90 6.71 -3.22
N TYR A 197 -0.74 5.43 -3.61
CA TYR A 197 -1.20 4.88 -4.88
C TYR A 197 -2.05 3.63 -4.65
N THR A 198 -3.09 3.46 -5.47
CA THR A 198 -3.74 2.15 -5.62
C THR A 198 -3.23 1.45 -6.87
N VAL A 199 -3.19 0.12 -6.82
CA VAL A 199 -2.95 -0.73 -7.97
C VAL A 199 -4.25 -0.93 -8.73
N HIS A 200 -4.25 -0.55 -10.02
CA HIS A 200 -5.40 -0.65 -10.89
C HIS A 200 -5.40 -1.94 -11.72
N SER A 201 -4.23 -2.31 -12.26
CA SER A 201 -4.09 -3.50 -13.08
C SER A 201 -2.66 -4.01 -13.07
N HIS A 202 -2.49 -5.29 -13.32
CA HIS A 202 -1.20 -5.91 -13.54
C HIS A 202 -1.29 -6.95 -14.65
N GLN A 203 -0.35 -6.94 -15.60
CA GLN A 203 -0.28 -7.90 -16.69
C GLN A 203 1.10 -8.54 -16.71
N CYS A 204 1.16 -9.86 -16.58
CA CYS A 204 2.41 -10.61 -16.68
C CYS A 204 2.97 -10.56 -18.11
N GLY A 205 4.30 -10.50 -18.23
CA GLY A 205 5.05 -10.52 -19.49
C GLY A 205 5.28 -11.92 -20.05
#